data_AF-A0A841IX28-F1
#
_entry.id   AF-A0A841IX28-F1
#
_cell.length_a   1.000
_cell.length_b   1.000
_cell.length_c   1.000
_cell.angle_alpha   90.00
_cell.angle_beta   90.00
_cell.angle_gamma   90.00
#
_symmetry.space_group_name_H-M   'P 1'
#
loop_
_entity.id
_entity.type
_entity.pdbx_description
1 polymer ?
#
loop_
_entity_poly.entity_id
_entity_poly.type
_entity_poly.pdbx_seq_one_letter_code
_entity_poly.pdbx_strand_id
1 'polypeptide(L)'
;MAIRTVVFDVGETLVDETRIFERWADRFGIPHMAFFGTIGGVIASGGTLTDGFRLLVPGFDLEAESARWLEEEPDGEREHFGEADLYPDVRPAFRAMRESGLSLIIAGNQPPEAGPALEAMELGVDGIGISDVWGVHKPLPEFFDRVLELAGETTPGIGPGEILYVGDRVDNDVLPARAAGMRAVLLRRGIYGYRHSASPEAARADAVLDDLLQVAEWAAARA
;
A
#
# COMPACT_ATOMS: atom_id res chain seq x y z
N MET A 1 -15.73 -0.62 19.04
CA MET A 1 -14.79 -1.60 19.61
C MET A 1 -13.41 -0.97 19.61
N ALA A 2 -12.56 -1.37 20.55
CA ALA A 2 -11.20 -0.87 20.62
C ALA A 2 -10.34 -1.46 19.48
N ILE A 3 -9.39 -0.70 18.95
CA ILE A 3 -8.44 -1.18 17.95
C ILE A 3 -7.35 -1.97 18.66
N ARG A 4 -7.08 -3.19 18.20
CA ARG A 4 -6.02 -4.06 18.75
C ARG A 4 -4.93 -4.37 17.72
N THR A 5 -5.29 -4.34 16.43
CA THR A 5 -4.37 -4.61 15.33
C THR A 5 -4.51 -3.54 14.26
N VAL A 6 -3.38 -3.06 13.75
CA VAL A 6 -3.30 -2.15 12.60
C VAL A 6 -2.64 -2.88 11.44
N VAL A 7 -3.29 -2.89 10.29
CA VAL A 7 -2.84 -3.53 9.06
C VAL A 7 -2.52 -2.43 8.05
N PHE A 8 -1.32 -2.45 7.48
CA PHE A 8 -0.86 -1.46 6.52
C PHE A 8 -0.76 -2.05 5.12
N ASP A 9 -1.27 -1.33 4.12
CA ASP A 9 -0.86 -1.53 2.74
C ASP A 9 0.64 -1.19 2.55
N VAL A 10 1.20 -1.48 1.37
CA VAL A 10 2.62 -1.32 1.08
C VAL A 10 2.90 -0.05 0.28
N GLY A 11 2.55 -0.03 -1.01
CA GLY A 11 2.79 1.09 -1.92
C GLY A 11 2.00 2.31 -1.51
N GLU A 12 2.66 3.47 -1.50
CA GLU A 12 2.09 4.77 -1.09
C GLU A 12 1.47 4.79 0.33
N THR A 13 1.75 3.77 1.14
CA THR A 13 1.41 3.71 2.56
C THR A 13 2.68 3.63 3.41
N LEU A 14 3.52 2.63 3.14
CA LEU A 14 4.84 2.47 3.77
C LEU A 14 5.98 2.89 2.83
N VAL A 15 5.84 2.56 1.54
CA VAL A 15 6.86 2.78 0.51
C VAL A 15 6.46 3.97 -0.36
N ASP A 16 7.34 4.95 -0.50
CA ASP A 16 7.26 6.00 -1.51
C ASP A 16 7.70 5.40 -2.85
N GLU A 17 6.75 5.23 -3.78
CA GLU A 17 7.01 4.56 -5.05
C GLU A 17 7.66 5.49 -6.07
N THR A 18 7.96 6.75 -5.72
CA THR A 18 8.56 7.74 -6.62
C THR A 18 9.79 7.19 -7.32
N ARG A 19 10.73 6.58 -6.59
CA ARG A 19 11.95 6.00 -7.17
C ARG A 19 11.67 4.83 -8.12
N ILE A 20 10.64 4.03 -7.85
CA ILE A 20 10.22 2.95 -8.76
C ILE A 20 9.75 3.55 -10.10
N PHE A 21 8.91 4.57 -10.05
CA PHE A 21 8.39 5.21 -11.25
C PHE A 21 9.43 6.08 -11.99
N GLU A 22 10.39 6.68 -11.28
CA GLU A 22 11.55 7.34 -11.90
C GLU A 22 12.37 6.34 -12.72
N ARG A 23 12.62 5.14 -12.20
CA ARG A 23 13.34 4.09 -12.94
C ARG A 23 12.57 3.62 -14.17
N TRP A 24 11.23 3.53 -14.08
CA TRP A 24 10.39 3.28 -15.26
C TRP A 24 10.52 4.37 -16.32
N ALA A 25 10.51 5.64 -15.90
CA ALA A 25 10.70 6.77 -16.81
C ALA A 25 12.10 6.74 -17.47
N ASP A 26 13.14 6.47 -16.68
CA ASP A 26 14.53 6.35 -17.14
C ASP A 26 14.70 5.21 -18.14
N ARG A 27 14.09 4.04 -17.87
CA ARG A 27 14.10 2.88 -18.76
C ARG A 27 13.61 3.22 -20.17
N PHE A 28 12.62 4.10 -20.28
CA PHE A 28 12.06 4.52 -21.56
C PHE A 28 12.65 5.84 -22.09
N GLY A 29 13.60 6.44 -21.38
CA GLY A 29 14.18 7.74 -21.73
C GLY A 29 13.17 8.89 -21.72
N ILE A 30 12.14 8.80 -20.88
CA ILE A 30 11.07 9.80 -20.77
C ILE A 30 11.41 10.75 -19.62
N PRO A 31 11.39 12.09 -19.84
CA PRO A 31 11.59 13.04 -18.75
C PRO A 31 10.57 12.82 -17.62
N HIS A 32 11.04 12.78 -16.37
CA HIS A 32 10.20 12.47 -15.19
C HIS A 32 8.94 13.34 -15.12
N MET A 33 9.05 14.65 -15.35
CA MET A 33 7.90 15.57 -15.36
C MET A 33 6.83 15.15 -16.39
N ALA A 34 7.25 14.70 -17.58
CA ALA A 34 6.32 14.25 -18.61
C ALA A 34 5.70 12.89 -18.24
N PHE A 35 6.49 11.99 -17.67
CA PHE A 35 6.05 10.67 -17.23
C PHE A 35 4.97 10.78 -16.15
N PHE A 36 5.29 11.43 -15.02
CA PHE A 36 4.37 11.61 -13.89
C PHE A 36 3.14 12.43 -14.27
N GLY A 37 3.34 13.56 -14.98
CA GLY A 37 2.24 14.42 -15.39
C GLY A 37 1.25 13.70 -16.31
N THR A 38 1.74 12.86 -17.23
CA THR A 38 0.89 12.10 -18.15
C THR A 38 0.12 11.01 -17.42
N ILE A 39 0.78 10.21 -16.58
CA ILE A 39 0.12 9.17 -15.79
C ILE A 39 -0.95 9.78 -14.87
N GLY A 40 -0.61 10.86 -14.16
CA GLY A 40 -1.56 11.57 -13.31
C GLY A 40 -2.76 12.11 -14.09
N GLY A 41 -2.54 12.67 -15.29
CA GLY A 41 -3.62 13.15 -16.16
C GLY A 41 -4.55 12.05 -16.67
N VAL A 42 -4.01 10.87 -17.01
CA VAL A 42 -4.80 9.70 -17.42
C VAL A 42 -5.65 9.19 -16.26
N ILE A 43 -5.04 9.03 -15.08
CA ILE A 43 -5.75 8.61 -13.87
C ILE A 43 -6.87 9.59 -13.51
N ALA A 44 -6.60 10.90 -13.55
CA ALA A 44 -7.60 11.94 -13.29
C ALA A 44 -8.78 11.89 -14.26
N SER A 45 -8.54 11.42 -15.50
CA SER A 45 -9.57 11.27 -16.54
C SER A 45 -10.33 9.94 -16.47
N GLY A 46 -10.09 9.12 -15.43
CA GLY A 46 -10.74 7.83 -15.21
C GLY A 46 -10.03 6.63 -15.84
N GLY A 47 -8.83 6.83 -16.40
CA GLY A 47 -7.96 5.74 -16.86
C GLY A 47 -7.19 5.07 -15.73
N THR A 48 -6.44 4.04 -16.09
CA THR A 48 -5.55 3.32 -15.17
C THR A 48 -4.10 3.78 -15.28
N LEU A 49 -3.27 3.36 -14.33
CA LEU A 49 -1.83 3.53 -14.40
C LEU A 49 -1.24 2.94 -15.69
N THR A 50 -1.66 1.72 -16.06
CA THR A 50 -1.21 1.05 -17.30
C THR A 50 -1.64 1.80 -18.56
N ASP A 51 -2.81 2.45 -18.56
CA ASP A 51 -3.22 3.31 -19.68
C ASP A 51 -2.29 4.52 -19.84
N GLY A 52 -1.79 5.07 -18.72
CA GLY A 52 -0.76 6.10 -18.72
C GLY A 52 0.56 5.63 -19.36
N PHE A 53 1.00 4.42 -19.00
CA PHE A 53 2.16 3.80 -19.66
C PHE A 53 1.93 3.59 -21.16
N ARG A 54 0.77 3.06 -21.58
CA ARG A 54 0.47 2.83 -23.01
C ARG A 54 0.37 4.12 -23.82
N LEU A 55 -0.04 5.22 -23.19
CA LEU A 55 -0.06 6.54 -23.81
C LEU A 55 1.36 7.06 -24.11
N LEU A 56 2.31 6.79 -23.20
CA LEU A 56 3.70 7.19 -23.33
C LEU A 56 4.53 6.23 -24.21
N VAL A 57 4.25 4.93 -24.09
CA VAL A 57 4.97 3.83 -24.75
C VAL A 57 3.94 2.98 -25.50
N PRO A 58 3.72 3.23 -26.81
CA PRO A 58 2.75 2.49 -27.60
C PRO A 58 3.03 0.98 -27.57
N GLY A 59 2.02 0.19 -27.24
CA GLY A 59 2.14 -1.27 -27.14
C GLY A 59 2.75 -1.78 -25.83
N PHE A 60 2.90 -0.90 -24.82
CA PHE A 60 3.37 -1.32 -23.49
C PHE A 60 2.52 -2.45 -22.91
N ASP A 61 3.21 -3.49 -22.48
CA ASP A 61 2.71 -4.62 -21.72
C ASP A 61 3.61 -4.79 -20.50
N LEU A 62 3.02 -4.68 -19.30
CA LEU A 62 3.78 -4.63 -18.05
C LEU A 62 4.52 -5.95 -17.80
N GLU A 63 3.86 -7.08 -18.03
CA GLU A 63 4.43 -8.41 -17.78
C GLU A 63 5.59 -8.69 -18.72
N ALA A 64 5.41 -8.46 -20.03
CA ALA A 64 6.47 -8.66 -21.02
C ALA A 64 7.67 -7.73 -20.78
N GLU A 65 7.40 -6.48 -20.39
CA GLU A 65 8.45 -5.50 -20.14
C GLU A 65 9.20 -5.77 -18.84
N SER A 66 8.50 -6.13 -17.76
CA SER A 66 9.10 -6.56 -16.49
C SER A 66 9.99 -7.77 -16.69
N ALA A 67 9.51 -8.79 -17.42
CA ALA A 67 10.30 -9.98 -17.76
C ALA A 67 11.56 -9.63 -18.56
N ARG A 68 11.44 -8.77 -19.57
CA ARG A 68 12.60 -8.29 -20.33
C ARG A 68 13.60 -7.54 -19.44
N TRP A 69 13.10 -6.68 -18.55
CA TRP A 69 13.96 -5.92 -17.64
C TRP A 69 14.71 -6.84 -16.68
N LEU A 70 14.04 -7.88 -16.19
CA LEU A 70 14.64 -8.92 -15.35
C LEU A 70 15.78 -9.66 -16.09
N GLU A 71 15.60 -10.00 -17.36
CA GLU A 71 16.65 -10.65 -18.16
C GLU A 71 17.87 -9.73 -18.39
N GLU A 72 17.64 -8.44 -18.61
CA GLU A 72 18.69 -7.45 -18.88
C GLU A 72 19.48 -7.10 -17.62
N GLU A 73 18.80 -6.97 -16.48
CA GLU A 73 19.37 -6.49 -15.22
C GLU A 73 18.91 -7.35 -14.04
N PRO A 74 19.29 -8.63 -13.93
CA PRO A 74 18.73 -9.57 -12.94
C PRO A 74 18.94 -9.13 -11.48
N ASP A 75 20.06 -8.46 -11.21
CA ASP A 75 20.45 -7.97 -9.88
C ASP A 75 20.16 -6.47 -9.68
N GLY A 76 19.51 -5.81 -10.65
CA GLY A 76 19.17 -4.38 -10.59
C GLY A 76 18.00 -4.04 -9.64
N GLU A 77 17.81 -2.76 -9.35
CA GLU A 77 16.69 -2.29 -8.52
C GLU A 77 15.32 -2.41 -9.23
N ARG A 78 15.26 -2.39 -10.57
CA ARG A 78 14.06 -2.54 -11.41
C ARG A 78 12.76 -2.02 -10.75
N GLU A 79 11.83 -2.92 -10.44
CA GLU A 79 10.54 -2.66 -9.79
C GLU A 79 10.60 -2.84 -8.26
N HIS A 80 11.76 -3.18 -7.71
CA HIS A 80 11.95 -3.47 -6.29
C HIS A 80 12.02 -2.19 -5.46
N PHE A 81 11.61 -2.30 -4.21
CA PHE A 81 11.80 -1.29 -3.19
C PHE A 81 12.70 -1.80 -2.07
N GLY A 82 13.33 -0.87 -1.36
CA GLY A 82 14.16 -1.14 -0.19
C GLY A 82 13.89 -0.17 0.95
N GLU A 83 14.69 -0.27 2.01
CA GLU A 83 14.55 0.59 3.19
C GLU A 83 14.63 2.09 2.85
N ALA A 84 15.43 2.45 1.84
CA ALA A 84 15.60 3.83 1.40
C ALA A 84 14.32 4.44 0.80
N ASP A 85 13.34 3.59 0.42
CA ASP A 85 12.06 4.00 -0.15
C ASP A 85 10.96 4.10 0.92
N LEU A 86 11.24 3.79 2.18
CA LEU A 86 10.26 3.99 3.25
C LEU A 86 9.97 5.47 3.47
N TYR A 87 8.70 5.80 3.66
CA TYR A 87 8.32 7.11 4.15
C TYR A 87 9.01 7.39 5.51
N PRO A 88 9.54 8.61 5.75
CA PRO A 88 10.37 8.91 6.92
C PRO A 88 9.70 8.66 8.28
N ASP A 89 8.37 8.65 8.32
CA ASP A 89 7.56 8.53 9.53
C ASP A 89 7.14 7.08 9.86
N VAL A 90 7.40 6.10 8.97
CA VAL A 90 7.07 4.68 9.19
C VAL A 90 7.65 4.18 10.51
N ARG A 91 8.98 4.30 10.69
CA ARG A 91 9.65 3.77 11.87
C ARG A 91 9.22 4.48 13.17
N PRO A 92 9.16 5.83 13.24
CA PRO A 92 8.60 6.53 14.40
C PRO A 92 7.16 6.12 14.74
N ALA A 93 6.28 6.02 13.74
CA ALA A 93 4.88 5.69 13.95
C ALA A 93 4.70 4.24 14.44
N PHE A 94 5.40 3.29 13.82
CA PHE A 94 5.34 1.88 14.24
C PHE A 94 5.87 1.70 15.66
N ARG A 95 6.91 2.46 16.06
CA ARG A 95 7.35 2.48 17.46
C ARG A 95 6.24 2.95 18.39
N ALA A 96 5.63 4.10 18.10
CA ALA A 96 4.57 4.67 18.94
C ALA A 96 3.35 3.75 19.09
N MET A 97 2.94 3.09 18.00
CA MET A 97 1.82 2.15 18.04
C MET A 97 2.13 0.90 18.86
N ARG A 98 3.34 0.33 18.73
CA ARG A 98 3.76 -0.83 19.54
C ARG A 98 3.90 -0.46 21.01
N GLU A 99 4.43 0.72 21.33
CA GLU A 99 4.47 1.24 22.71
C GLU A 99 3.07 1.44 23.30
N SER A 100 2.07 1.64 22.44
CA SER A 100 0.65 1.70 22.81
C SER A 100 -0.02 0.31 22.88
N GLY A 101 0.74 -0.77 22.70
CA GLY A 101 0.26 -2.16 22.80
C GLY A 101 -0.49 -2.68 21.57
N LEU A 102 -0.41 -2.00 20.43
CA LEU A 102 -1.04 -2.44 19.18
C LEU A 102 -0.19 -3.48 18.47
N SER A 103 -0.83 -4.53 17.95
CA SER A 103 -0.22 -5.45 16.99
C SER A 103 -0.17 -4.82 15.60
N LEU A 104 0.94 -4.97 14.89
CA LEU A 104 1.15 -4.38 13.57
C LEU A 104 1.32 -5.45 12.51
N ILE A 105 0.63 -5.32 11.38
CA ILE A 105 0.70 -6.26 10.26
C ILE A 105 0.88 -5.48 8.96
N ILE A 106 1.61 -6.03 8.00
CA ILE A 106 1.67 -5.52 6.64
C ILE A 106 0.90 -6.48 5.75
N ALA A 107 -0.04 -6.00 4.94
CA ALA A 107 -0.72 -6.82 3.95
C ALA A 107 -1.16 -5.99 2.75
N GLY A 108 -0.67 -6.34 1.55
CA GLY A 108 -0.93 -5.57 0.34
C GLY A 108 -0.87 -6.38 -0.96
N ASN A 109 -1.26 -5.74 -2.06
CA ASN A 109 -1.11 -6.30 -3.40
C ASN A 109 0.35 -6.18 -3.82
N GLN A 110 1.10 -7.28 -3.78
CA GLN A 110 2.54 -7.29 -4.00
C GLN A 110 2.98 -8.62 -4.61
N PRO A 111 4.07 -8.64 -5.39
CA PRO A 111 4.65 -9.86 -5.90
C PRO A 111 5.39 -10.61 -4.77
N PRO A 112 5.68 -11.92 -4.92
CA PRO A 112 6.29 -12.75 -3.88
C PRO A 112 7.61 -12.19 -3.31
N GLU A 113 8.40 -11.48 -4.11
CA GLU A 113 9.69 -10.90 -3.75
C GLU A 113 9.59 -9.79 -2.70
N ALA A 114 8.43 -9.12 -2.61
CA ALA A 114 8.19 -8.07 -1.63
C ALA A 114 8.22 -8.59 -0.18
N GLY A 115 7.83 -9.85 0.05
CA GLY A 115 7.81 -10.45 1.38
C GLY A 115 9.20 -10.44 2.04
N PRO A 116 10.20 -11.12 1.46
CA PRO A 116 11.57 -11.09 1.97
C PRO A 116 12.17 -9.68 2.08
N ALA A 117 11.82 -8.76 1.17
CA ALA A 117 12.28 -7.38 1.24
C ALA A 117 11.73 -6.65 2.48
N LEU A 118 10.43 -6.80 2.77
CA LEU A 118 9.79 -6.21 3.95
C LEU A 118 10.30 -6.85 5.25
N GLU A 119 10.54 -8.16 5.27
CA GLU A 119 11.15 -8.86 6.41
C GLU A 119 12.55 -8.32 6.72
N ALA A 120 13.38 -8.12 5.69
CA ALA A 120 14.74 -7.62 5.82
C ALA A 120 14.83 -6.18 6.37
N MET A 121 13.74 -5.39 6.28
CA MET A 121 13.68 -4.04 6.85
C MET A 121 13.49 -4.01 8.38
N GLU A 122 13.17 -5.16 9.00
CA GLU A 122 13.00 -5.31 10.45
C GLU A 122 12.09 -4.23 11.07
N LEU A 123 10.93 -4.00 10.46
CA LEU A 123 9.98 -2.95 10.88
C LEU A 123 9.30 -3.24 12.23
N GLY A 124 9.51 -4.43 12.80
CA GLY A 124 8.94 -4.84 14.08
C GLY A 124 7.44 -5.13 14.00
N VAL A 125 6.99 -5.67 12.86
CA VAL A 125 5.62 -6.13 12.62
C VAL A 125 5.46 -7.59 13.01
N ASP A 126 4.24 -7.98 13.37
CA ASP A 126 3.90 -9.32 13.85
C ASP A 126 3.52 -10.28 12.71
N GLY A 127 3.26 -9.76 11.51
CA GLY A 127 2.92 -10.56 10.33
C GLY A 127 3.04 -9.77 9.02
N ILE A 128 3.35 -10.49 7.95
CA ILE A 128 3.44 -9.96 6.58
C ILE A 128 2.60 -10.86 5.66
N GLY A 129 1.69 -10.24 4.91
CA GLY A 129 0.77 -10.88 3.97
C GLY A 129 0.99 -10.37 2.54
N ILE A 130 1.32 -11.26 1.62
CA ILE A 130 1.56 -10.94 0.21
C ILE A 130 0.46 -11.55 -0.64
N SER A 131 -0.27 -10.72 -1.41
CA SER A 131 -1.41 -11.16 -2.22
C SER A 131 -1.11 -12.34 -3.13
N ASP A 132 0.03 -12.29 -3.82
CA ASP A 132 0.38 -13.28 -4.83
C ASP A 132 0.78 -14.61 -4.21
N VAL A 133 1.30 -14.58 -2.98
CA VAL A 133 1.55 -15.78 -2.17
C VAL A 133 0.24 -16.39 -1.69
N TRP A 134 -0.75 -15.56 -1.34
CA TRP A 134 -2.08 -16.03 -0.94
C TRP A 134 -2.97 -16.45 -2.12
N GLY A 135 -2.67 -16.00 -3.34
CA GLY A 135 -3.50 -16.22 -4.53
C GLY A 135 -4.79 -15.37 -4.56
N VAL A 136 -4.88 -14.34 -3.73
CA VAL A 136 -6.03 -13.41 -3.64
C VAL A 136 -5.52 -11.98 -3.53
N HIS A 137 -6.23 -11.02 -4.12
CA HIS A 137 -5.79 -9.62 -4.19
C HIS A 137 -6.95 -8.68 -3.85
N LYS A 138 -6.62 -7.50 -3.31
CA LYS A 138 -7.57 -6.39 -3.20
C LYS A 138 -8.08 -5.99 -4.59
N PRO A 139 -9.37 -5.66 -4.74
CA PRO A 139 -10.36 -5.43 -3.69
C PRO A 139 -11.23 -6.67 -3.38
N LEU A 140 -10.79 -7.89 -3.71
CA LEU A 140 -11.58 -9.10 -3.48
C LEU A 140 -11.82 -9.33 -1.97
N PRO A 141 -13.05 -9.68 -1.54
CA PRO A 141 -13.35 -9.94 -0.12
C PRO A 141 -12.41 -10.99 0.51
N GLU A 142 -12.03 -12.00 -0.25
CA GLU A 142 -11.16 -13.09 0.18
C GLU A 142 -9.78 -12.60 0.64
N PHE A 143 -9.29 -11.47 0.11
CA PHE A 143 -8.06 -10.83 0.62
C PHE A 143 -8.24 -10.37 2.07
N PHE A 144 -9.39 -9.77 2.40
CA PHE A 144 -9.66 -9.27 3.74
C PHE A 144 -9.99 -10.39 4.73
N ASP A 145 -10.53 -11.52 4.25
CA ASP A 145 -10.63 -12.75 5.04
C ASP A 145 -9.23 -13.25 5.45
N ARG A 146 -8.26 -13.27 4.52
CA ARG A 146 -6.86 -13.63 4.80
C ARG A 146 -6.19 -12.66 5.77
N VAL A 147 -6.49 -11.36 5.68
CA VAL A 147 -6.03 -10.36 6.66
C VAL A 147 -6.57 -10.65 8.06
N LEU A 148 -7.85 -10.99 8.20
CA LEU A 148 -8.45 -11.35 9.49
C LEU A 148 -7.83 -12.64 10.05
N GLU A 149 -7.59 -13.64 9.21
CA GLU A 149 -6.91 -14.88 9.61
C GLU A 149 -5.49 -14.59 10.14
N LEU A 150 -4.68 -13.82 9.40
CA LEU A 150 -3.33 -13.43 9.83
C LEU A 150 -3.36 -12.63 11.13
N ALA A 151 -4.32 -11.71 11.29
CA ALA A 151 -4.49 -10.98 12.55
C ALA A 151 -4.88 -11.90 13.72
N GLY A 152 -5.62 -12.98 13.46
CA GLY A 152 -5.97 -13.99 14.46
C GLY A 152 -4.79 -14.81 14.95
N GLU A 153 -3.75 -14.98 14.11
CA GLU A 153 -2.50 -15.67 14.49
C GLU A 153 -1.67 -14.85 15.49
N THR A 154 -1.68 -13.52 15.36
CA THR A 154 -0.91 -12.61 16.23
C THR A 154 -1.71 -12.11 17.43
N THR A 155 -3.03 -11.96 17.27
CA THR A 155 -3.93 -11.37 18.27
C THR A 155 -5.14 -12.29 18.51
N PRO A 156 -5.03 -13.23 19.48
CA PRO A 156 -6.08 -14.21 19.72
C PRO A 156 -7.46 -13.61 19.99
N GLY A 157 -8.47 -14.19 19.34
CA GLY A 157 -9.88 -13.79 19.48
C GLY A 157 -10.23 -12.44 18.88
N ILE A 158 -9.38 -11.88 18.00
CA ILE A 158 -9.66 -10.62 17.32
C ILE A 158 -10.86 -10.74 16.38
N GLY A 159 -11.75 -9.76 16.43
CA GLY A 159 -12.82 -9.57 15.45
C GLY A 159 -12.46 -8.51 14.40
N PRO A 160 -13.12 -8.50 13.23
CA PRO A 160 -12.83 -7.54 12.16
C PRO A 160 -12.97 -6.08 12.63
N GLY A 161 -13.94 -5.78 13.50
CA GLY A 161 -14.13 -4.42 14.02
C GLY A 161 -13.06 -3.92 15.01
N GLU A 162 -12.09 -4.77 15.38
CA GLU A 162 -10.90 -4.44 16.17
C GLU A 162 -9.64 -4.26 15.29
N ILE A 163 -9.77 -4.46 13.97
CA ILE A 163 -8.71 -4.26 12.98
C ILE A 163 -8.90 -2.90 12.31
N LEU A 164 -7.81 -2.13 12.24
CA LEU A 164 -7.71 -0.92 11.43
C LEU A 164 -6.88 -1.22 10.17
N TYR A 165 -7.49 -1.18 8.99
CA TYR A 165 -6.78 -1.23 7.72
C TYR A 165 -6.39 0.19 7.28
N VAL A 166 -5.14 0.40 6.89
CA VAL A 166 -4.57 1.69 6.50
C VAL A 166 -4.03 1.57 5.08
N GLY A 167 -4.54 2.40 4.18
CA GLY A 167 -4.12 2.43 2.78
C GLY A 167 -4.37 3.80 2.13
N ASP A 168 -3.89 4.02 0.91
CA ASP A 168 -4.04 5.28 0.17
C ASP A 168 -5.20 5.24 -0.83
N ARG A 169 -5.87 4.10 -1.01
CA ARG A 169 -6.94 3.95 -2.01
C ARG A 169 -8.31 3.69 -1.41
N VAL A 170 -9.27 4.57 -1.72
CA VAL A 170 -10.67 4.36 -1.35
C VAL A 170 -11.27 3.08 -1.98
N ASP A 171 -11.01 2.86 -3.27
CA ASP A 171 -11.56 1.73 -4.03
C ASP A 171 -10.92 0.39 -3.66
N ASN A 172 -9.63 0.39 -3.34
CA ASN A 172 -8.85 -0.82 -3.10
C ASN A 172 -8.66 -1.18 -1.62
N ASP A 173 -8.63 -0.18 -0.74
CA ASP A 173 -8.32 -0.38 0.68
C ASP A 173 -9.53 -0.07 1.54
N VAL A 174 -10.08 1.14 1.45
CA VAL A 174 -11.09 1.64 2.40
C VAL A 174 -12.41 0.89 2.25
N LEU A 175 -13.01 0.94 1.06
CA LEU A 175 -14.33 0.36 0.83
C LEU A 175 -14.36 -1.16 1.07
N PRO A 176 -13.41 -1.96 0.56
CA PRO A 176 -13.46 -3.40 0.79
C PRO A 176 -13.10 -3.79 2.24
N ALA A 177 -12.18 -3.08 2.92
CA ALA A 177 -11.95 -3.30 4.35
C ALA A 177 -13.22 -3.03 5.18
N ARG A 178 -13.94 -1.94 4.86
CA ARG A 178 -15.22 -1.60 5.50
C ARG A 178 -16.26 -2.68 5.26
N ALA A 179 -16.33 -3.24 4.05
CA ALA A 179 -17.25 -4.30 3.70
C ALA A 179 -16.96 -5.60 4.48
N ALA A 180 -15.69 -5.88 4.79
CA ALA A 180 -15.27 -6.97 5.66
C ALA A 180 -15.51 -6.71 7.16
N GLY A 181 -16.10 -5.58 7.53
CA GLY A 181 -16.40 -5.20 8.91
C GLY A 181 -15.22 -4.56 9.66
N MET A 182 -14.12 -4.26 8.97
CA MET A 182 -12.96 -3.59 9.54
C MET A 182 -13.16 -2.08 9.69
N ARG A 183 -12.30 -1.46 10.49
CA ARG A 183 -12.07 -0.01 10.49
C ARG A 183 -11.09 0.32 9.38
N ALA A 184 -11.21 1.51 8.79
CA ALA A 184 -10.37 1.90 7.66
C ALA A 184 -9.96 3.37 7.75
N VAL A 185 -8.67 3.65 7.57
CA VAL A 185 -8.15 5.00 7.41
C VAL A 185 -7.61 5.16 5.99
N LEU A 186 -7.95 6.29 5.38
CA LEU A 186 -7.36 6.73 4.12
C LEU A 186 -6.16 7.61 4.41
N LEU A 187 -4.98 7.24 3.92
CA LEU A 187 -3.82 8.10 3.90
C LEU A 187 -3.81 8.98 2.66
N ARG A 188 -3.47 10.26 2.85
CA ARG A 188 -3.30 11.22 1.77
C ARG A 188 -1.85 11.17 1.26
N ARG A 189 -1.50 10.05 0.62
CA ARG A 189 -0.18 9.75 0.05
C ARG A 189 -0.30 9.24 -1.37
N GLY A 190 0.75 9.39 -2.17
CA GLY A 190 0.74 8.98 -3.56
C GLY A 190 -0.31 9.66 -4.43
N ILE A 191 -0.33 9.29 -5.71
CA ILE A 191 -1.26 9.87 -6.69
C ILE A 191 -2.72 9.56 -6.31
N TYR A 192 -3.00 8.34 -5.84
CA TYR A 192 -4.35 7.94 -5.50
C TYR A 192 -4.82 8.54 -4.17
N GLY A 193 -4.02 8.55 -3.10
CA GLY A 193 -4.43 9.13 -1.83
C GLY A 193 -4.76 10.62 -1.91
N TYR A 194 -3.95 11.42 -2.61
CA TYR A 194 -4.28 12.84 -2.85
C TYR A 194 -5.57 13.02 -3.66
N ARG A 195 -5.80 12.18 -4.68
CA ARG A 195 -7.00 12.27 -5.52
C ARG A 195 -8.25 11.78 -4.79
N HIS A 196 -8.18 10.61 -4.18
CA HIS A 196 -9.31 9.96 -3.52
C HIS A 196 -9.72 10.70 -2.26
N SER A 197 -8.79 11.30 -1.51
CA SER A 197 -9.12 12.16 -0.36
C SER A 197 -9.91 13.42 -0.73
N ALA A 198 -9.82 13.87 -1.98
CA ALA A 198 -10.60 15.00 -2.51
C ALA A 198 -11.99 14.58 -3.03
N SER A 199 -12.29 13.28 -3.10
CA SER A 199 -13.57 12.77 -3.58
C SER A 199 -14.59 12.61 -2.44
N PRO A 200 -15.91 12.71 -2.70
CA PRO A 200 -16.93 12.50 -1.67
C PRO A 200 -16.85 11.11 -1.00
N GLU A 201 -16.37 10.11 -1.71
CA GLU A 201 -16.20 8.74 -1.21
C GLU A 201 -15.18 8.63 -0.08
N ALA A 202 -14.25 9.60 0.06
CA ALA A 202 -13.34 9.66 1.21
C ALA A 202 -14.08 9.68 2.56
N ALA A 203 -15.30 10.22 2.60
CA ALA A 203 -16.14 10.23 3.80
C ALA A 203 -16.57 8.82 4.28
N ARG A 204 -16.27 7.77 3.51
CA ARG A 204 -16.49 6.37 3.89
C ARG A 204 -15.37 5.80 4.76
N ALA A 205 -14.20 6.44 4.79
CA ALA A 205 -13.14 6.13 5.75
C ALA A 205 -13.55 6.59 7.16
N ASP A 206 -12.99 5.95 8.19
CA ASP A 206 -13.13 6.40 9.58
C ASP A 206 -12.37 7.70 9.85
N ALA A 207 -11.26 7.92 9.13
CA ALA A 207 -10.55 9.19 9.04
C ALA A 207 -9.74 9.27 7.74
N VAL A 208 -9.43 10.49 7.34
CA VAL A 208 -8.47 10.81 6.28
C VAL A 208 -7.31 11.53 6.96
N LEU A 209 -6.10 10.98 6.86
CA LEU A 209 -4.91 11.44 7.58
C LEU A 209 -3.74 11.65 6.62
N ASP A 210 -2.79 12.50 6.99
CA ASP A 210 -1.65 12.86 6.14
C ASP A 210 -0.45 11.93 6.33
N ASP A 211 -0.32 11.34 7.51
CA ASP A 211 0.86 10.57 7.88
C ASP A 211 0.55 9.47 8.92
N LEU A 212 1.51 8.58 9.13
CA LEU A 212 1.40 7.44 10.04
C LEU A 212 1.52 7.86 11.51
N LEU A 213 2.07 9.04 11.82
CA LEU A 213 2.05 9.55 13.19
C LEU A 213 0.63 9.93 13.59
N GLN A 214 -0.11 10.59 12.70
CA GLN A 214 -1.55 10.85 12.89
C GLN A 214 -2.34 9.54 13.00
N VAL A 215 -2.00 8.52 12.21
CA VAL A 215 -2.59 7.17 12.35
C VAL A 215 -2.32 6.61 13.74
N ALA A 216 -1.10 6.74 14.25
CA ALA A 216 -0.71 6.25 15.57
C ALA A 216 -1.53 6.92 16.67
N GLU A 217 -1.63 8.25 16.63
CA GLU A 217 -2.46 9.03 17.57
C GLU A 217 -3.94 8.62 17.48
N TRP A 218 -4.46 8.47 16.26
CA TRP A 218 -5.86 8.10 16.03
C TRP A 218 -6.19 6.70 16.54
N ALA A 219 -5.30 5.72 16.29
CA ALA A 219 -5.45 4.34 16.71
C ALA A 219 -5.31 4.20 18.23
N ALA A 220 -4.30 4.83 18.83
CA ALA A 220 -4.07 4.79 20.28
C ALA A 220 -5.22 5.41 21.08
N ALA A 221 -5.85 6.48 20.58
CA ALA A 221 -7.04 7.06 21.19
C ALA A 221 -8.28 6.12 21.19
N ARG A 222 -8.18 4.98 20.49
CA ARG A 222 -9.23 3.98 20.32
C ARG A 222 -8.74 2.57 20.70
N ALA A 223 -7.56 2.44 21.30
CA ALA A 223 -7.01 1.17 21.78
C ALA A 223 -7.57 0.78 23.16
#